data_AF-A0A929MDC0-F1
#
_entry.id   AF-A0A929MDC0-F1
#
_cell.length_a   1.000
_cell.length_b   1.000
_cell.length_c   1.000
_cell.angle_alpha   90.00
_cell.angle_beta   90.00
_cell.angle_gamma   90.00
#
_symmetry.space_group_name_H-M   'P 1'
#
loop_
_entity.id
_entity.type
_entity.pdbx_description
1 polymer ?
#
loop_
_entity_poly.entity_id
_entity_poly.type
_entity_poly.pdbx_seq_one_letter_code
_entity_poly.pdbx_strand_id
1 'polypeptide(L)'
;MKDMKMFCHQCEMSAEDGCGAKGQPMGTCGKSDTLALLQDTMVFGLKGLSAYRHHAHELGADTSNVDRVMADTLYFTLTNSNFNFDEHIKQLLEVGGAGVEVMNLLSEAHTAKFCIPTPVK
;
A
#
# COMPACT_ATOMS: atom_id res chain seq x y z
N MET A 1 -23.03 -0.65 -3.42
CA MET A 1 -21.72 -0.81 -2.76
C MET A 1 -21.77 -0.82 -1.23
N LYS A 2 -22.67 -0.09 -0.55
CA LYS A 2 -22.68 0.04 0.93
C LYS A 2 -22.98 -1.25 1.73
N ASP A 3 -23.48 -2.31 1.08
CA ASP A 3 -23.92 -3.55 1.75
C ASP A 3 -23.23 -4.84 1.25
N MET A 4 -22.21 -4.74 0.40
CA MET A 4 -21.48 -5.92 -0.08
C MET A 4 -20.38 -6.28 0.91
N LYS A 5 -20.55 -7.41 1.61
CA LYS A 5 -19.52 -7.97 2.50
C LYS A 5 -18.21 -8.27 1.74
N MET A 6 -18.30 -8.69 0.48
CA MET A 6 -17.17 -9.03 -0.37
C MET A 6 -17.16 -8.18 -1.65
N PHE A 7 -16.04 -7.53 -1.93
CA PHE A 7 -15.72 -6.94 -3.23
C PHE A 7 -14.20 -6.97 -3.43
N CYS A 8 -13.71 -7.60 -4.48
CA CYS A 8 -12.28 -7.74 -4.75
C CYS A 8 -11.93 -7.08 -6.09
N HIS A 9 -11.09 -6.04 -6.02
CA HIS A 9 -10.64 -5.27 -7.18
C HIS A 9 -9.62 -6.01 -8.06
N GLN A 10 -9.06 -7.14 -7.62
CA GLN A 10 -8.05 -7.88 -8.39
C GLN A 10 -8.63 -8.85 -9.42
N CYS A 11 -9.89 -9.26 -9.26
CA CYS A 11 -10.49 -10.34 -10.05
C CYS A 11 -11.44 -9.83 -11.15
N GLU A 12 -11.08 -8.74 -11.84
CA GLU A 12 -11.86 -8.20 -12.97
C GLU A 12 -12.12 -9.23 -14.08
N MET A 13 -11.36 -10.32 -14.13
CA MET A 13 -11.43 -11.36 -15.16
C MET A 13 -12.28 -12.60 -14.77
N SER A 14 -12.79 -12.70 -13.54
CA SER A 14 -13.47 -13.93 -13.06
C SER A 14 -15.00 -13.79 -12.93
N ALA A 15 -15.54 -12.57 -12.93
CA ALA A 15 -16.97 -12.31 -12.93
C ALA A 15 -17.23 -10.91 -13.50
N GLU A 16 -18.30 -10.77 -14.28
CA GLU A 16 -18.86 -9.47 -14.66
C GLU A 16 -19.06 -8.63 -13.39
N ASP A 17 -18.52 -7.40 -13.38
CA ASP A 17 -18.43 -6.46 -12.24
C ASP A 17 -17.46 -6.82 -11.10
N GLY A 18 -16.70 -7.91 -11.22
CA GLY A 18 -15.69 -8.35 -10.23
C GLY A 18 -16.19 -9.38 -9.21
N CYS A 19 -15.26 -10.07 -8.54
CA CYS A 19 -15.61 -11.06 -7.51
C CYS A 19 -16.27 -10.39 -6.30
N GLY A 20 -17.44 -10.90 -5.90
CA GLY A 20 -18.26 -10.37 -4.80
C GLY A 20 -19.38 -9.42 -5.26
N ALA A 21 -19.34 -8.95 -6.51
CA ALA A 21 -20.33 -8.02 -7.06
C ALA A 21 -21.77 -8.56 -7.10
N LYS A 22 -21.94 -9.89 -7.17
CA LYS A 22 -23.24 -10.56 -7.18
C LYS A 22 -23.61 -11.17 -5.81
N GLY A 23 -22.96 -10.72 -4.74
CA GLY A 23 -23.26 -11.13 -3.36
C GLY A 23 -22.57 -12.42 -2.90
N GLN A 24 -21.52 -12.87 -3.60
CA GLN A 24 -20.75 -14.04 -3.18
C GLN A 24 -20.01 -13.76 -1.86
N PRO A 25 -19.96 -14.71 -0.90
CA PRO A 25 -19.30 -14.50 0.40
C PRO A 25 -17.77 -14.62 0.35
N MET A 26 -17.20 -15.04 -0.79
CA MET A 26 -15.78 -15.34 -0.96
C MET A 26 -15.39 -15.18 -2.43
N GLY A 27 -14.12 -14.90 -2.69
CA GLY A 27 -13.59 -14.83 -4.05
C GLY A 27 -13.49 -16.20 -4.70
N THR A 28 -13.46 -16.26 -6.04
CA THR A 28 -13.33 -17.52 -6.80
C THR A 28 -12.08 -18.31 -6.43
N CYS A 29 -11.02 -17.63 -5.98
CA CYS A 29 -9.77 -18.24 -5.50
C CYS A 29 -9.77 -18.64 -4.01
N GLY A 30 -10.87 -18.43 -3.29
CA GLY A 30 -10.97 -18.69 -1.85
C GLY A 30 -10.60 -17.50 -0.95
N LYS A 31 -10.24 -16.34 -1.51
CA LYS A 31 -9.92 -15.13 -0.74
C LYS A 31 -11.14 -14.61 0.02
N SER A 32 -10.98 -14.35 1.31
CA SER A 32 -12.02 -13.70 2.14
C SER A 32 -12.11 -12.20 1.87
N ASP A 33 -13.23 -11.60 2.27
CA ASP A 33 -13.46 -10.15 2.25
C ASP A 33 -12.40 -9.37 3.03
N THR A 34 -12.04 -9.87 4.21
CA THR A 34 -11.06 -9.24 5.09
C THR A 34 -9.69 -9.18 4.44
N LEU A 35 -9.26 -10.27 3.79
CA LEU A 35 -7.98 -10.30 3.09
C LEU A 35 -7.98 -9.40 1.85
N ALA A 36 -9.10 -9.34 1.13
CA ALA A 36 -9.26 -8.41 0.00
C ALA A 36 -9.10 -6.96 0.47
N LEU A 37 -9.81 -6.56 1.53
CA LEU A 37 -9.72 -5.21 2.11
C LEU A 37 -8.32 -4.87 2.63
N LEU A 38 -7.60 -5.84 3.22
CA LEU A 38 -6.21 -5.63 3.64
C LEU A 38 -5.30 -5.36 2.45
N GLN A 39 -5.43 -6.11 1.36
CA GLN A 39 -4.64 -5.89 0.15
C GLN A 39 -4.99 -4.54 -0.52
N ASP A 40 -6.27 -4.16 -0.54
CA ASP A 40 -6.67 -2.84 -1.04
C ASP A 40 -6.12 -1.70 -0.18
N THR A 41 -6.10 -1.89 1.14
CA THR A 41 -5.48 -0.94 2.09
C THR A 41 -3.99 -0.79 1.84
N MET A 42 -3.28 -1.89 1.59
CA MET A 42 -1.86 -1.86 1.21
C MET A 42 -1.65 -1.04 -0.07
N VAL A 43 -2.40 -1.34 -1.14
CA VAL A 43 -2.31 -0.61 -2.41
C VAL A 43 -2.59 0.87 -2.22
N PHE A 44 -3.61 1.23 -1.42
CA PHE A 44 -3.89 2.62 -1.10
C PHE A 44 -2.75 3.29 -0.33
N GLY A 45 -2.16 2.61 0.66
CA GLY A 45 -0.98 3.07 1.39
C GLY A 45 0.23 3.31 0.47
N LEU A 46 0.48 2.39 -0.48
CA LEU A 46 1.56 2.51 -1.45
C LEU A 46 1.43 3.75 -2.34
N LYS A 47 0.19 4.17 -2.70
CA LYS A 47 -0.02 5.41 -3.46
C LYS A 47 0.47 6.64 -2.70
N GLY A 48 0.17 6.72 -1.40
CA GLY A 48 0.66 7.80 -0.53
C GLY A 48 2.18 7.74 -0.37
N LEU A 49 2.70 6.54 -0.05
CA LEU A 49 4.13 6.28 0.09
C LEU A 49 4.92 6.71 -1.16
N SER A 50 4.39 6.39 -2.35
CA SER A 50 5.00 6.74 -3.63
C SER A 50 5.21 8.24 -3.82
N ALA A 51 4.26 9.07 -3.36
CA ALA A 51 4.35 10.52 -3.50
C ALA A 51 5.50 11.10 -2.64
N TYR A 52 5.58 10.70 -1.37
CA TYR A 52 6.67 11.11 -0.48
C TYR A 52 8.02 10.57 -0.95
N ARG A 53 8.06 9.30 -1.36
CA ARG A 53 9.27 8.65 -1.90
C ARG A 53 9.78 9.39 -3.12
N HIS A 54 8.89 9.69 -4.07
CA HIS A 54 9.26 10.39 -5.30
C HIS A 54 9.88 11.74 -4.97
N HIS A 55 9.26 12.51 -4.08
CA HIS A 55 9.79 13.80 -3.68
C HIS A 55 11.15 13.71 -2.97
N ALA A 56 11.31 12.76 -2.05
CA ALA A 56 12.58 12.55 -1.33
C ALA A 56 13.71 12.20 -2.31
N HIS A 57 13.42 11.33 -3.28
CA HIS A 57 14.37 10.95 -4.33
C HIS A 57 14.77 12.14 -5.23
N GLU A 58 13.83 13.01 -5.61
CA GLU A 58 14.14 14.25 -6.37
C GLU A 58 15.05 15.23 -5.59
N LEU A 59 15.09 15.10 -4.26
CA LEU A 59 16.01 15.85 -3.40
C LEU A 59 17.34 15.12 -3.16
N GLY A 60 17.52 13.91 -3.72
CA GLY A 60 18.75 13.12 -3.65
C GLY A 60 18.81 12.15 -2.46
N ALA A 61 17.70 11.91 -1.75
CA ALA A 61 17.66 10.91 -0.68
C ALA A 61 17.73 9.49 -1.26
N ASP A 62 18.42 8.58 -0.55
CA ASP A 62 18.37 7.15 -0.84
C ASP A 62 17.04 6.57 -0.35
N THR A 63 16.23 6.09 -1.28
CA THR A 63 14.92 5.49 -0.99
C THR A 63 14.88 3.98 -1.26
N SER A 64 16.04 3.32 -1.36
CA SER A 64 16.14 1.91 -1.77
C SER A 64 15.36 0.94 -0.88
N ASN A 65 15.36 1.14 0.45
CA ASN A 65 14.57 0.29 1.35
C ASN A 65 13.06 0.51 1.17
N VAL A 66 12.62 1.77 1.01
CA VAL A 66 11.23 2.10 0.69
C VAL A 66 10.81 1.46 -0.64
N ASP A 67 11.68 1.51 -1.65
CA ASP A 67 11.45 0.88 -2.96
C ASP A 67 11.29 -0.63 -2.87
N ARG A 68 12.13 -1.28 -2.05
CA ARG A 68 12.01 -2.71 -1.77
C ARG A 68 10.66 -3.02 -1.12
N VAL A 69 10.26 -2.29 -0.06
CA VAL A 69 8.97 -2.51 0.60
C VAL A 69 7.80 -2.30 -0.37
N MET A 70 7.87 -1.29 -1.23
CA MET A 70 6.86 -1.05 -2.26
C MET A 70 6.77 -2.23 -3.24
N ALA A 71 7.90 -2.72 -3.76
CA ALA A 71 7.95 -3.86 -4.68
C ALA A 71 7.44 -5.15 -4.03
N ASP A 72 7.91 -5.46 -2.82
CA ASP A 72 7.50 -6.63 -2.04
C ASP A 72 5.98 -6.59 -1.78
N THR A 73 5.43 -5.42 -1.42
CA THR A 73 4.00 -5.25 -1.17
C THR A 73 3.18 -5.38 -2.46
N LEU A 74 3.62 -4.80 -3.58
CA LEU A 74 2.94 -4.97 -4.86
C LEU A 74 2.87 -6.46 -5.25
N TYR A 75 3.99 -7.17 -5.12
CA TYR A 75 4.02 -8.62 -5.34
C TYR A 75 3.07 -9.37 -4.40
N PHE A 76 3.06 -9.02 -3.12
CA PHE A 76 2.19 -9.61 -2.11
C PHE A 76 0.70 -9.45 -2.45
N THR A 77 0.33 -8.33 -3.08
CA THR A 77 -1.05 -8.03 -3.51
C THR A 77 -1.43 -8.61 -4.87
N LEU A 78 -0.53 -9.37 -5.54
CA LEU A 78 -0.89 -10.05 -6.78
C LEU A 78 -1.94 -11.14 -6.53
N THR A 79 -2.79 -11.36 -7.54
CA THR A 79 -3.86 -12.34 -7.46
C THR A 79 -3.31 -13.74 -7.13
N ASN A 80 -4.05 -14.47 -6.29
CA ASN A 80 -3.75 -15.85 -5.91
C ASN A 80 -2.34 -16.11 -5.32
N SER A 81 -1.70 -15.09 -4.73
CA SER A 81 -0.32 -15.21 -4.24
C SER A 81 -0.22 -15.54 -2.75
N ASN A 82 -1.11 -15.00 -1.91
CA ASN A 82 -1.12 -15.26 -0.47
C ASN A 82 -2.53 -15.11 0.13
N PHE A 83 -2.89 -15.99 1.07
CA PHE A 83 -4.15 -15.96 1.83
C PHE A 83 -3.97 -16.09 3.35
N ASN A 84 -2.75 -15.94 3.88
CA ASN A 84 -2.46 -15.99 5.32
C ASN A 84 -2.70 -14.62 5.98
N PHE A 85 -3.63 -14.55 6.94
CA PHE A 85 -3.99 -13.31 7.62
C PHE A 85 -2.82 -12.65 8.37
N ASP A 86 -2.05 -13.42 9.14
CA ASP A 86 -0.94 -12.88 9.95
C ASP A 86 0.15 -12.29 9.06
N GLU A 87 0.41 -12.93 7.91
CA GLU A 87 1.34 -12.41 6.90
C GLU A 87 0.83 -11.11 6.28
N HIS A 88 -0.49 -10.97 6.06
CA HIS A 88 -1.07 -9.70 5.58
C HIS A 88 -0.92 -8.59 6.62
N ILE A 89 -1.17 -8.87 7.90
CA ILE A 89 -0.95 -7.89 8.97
C ILE A 89 0.51 -7.49 9.03
N LYS A 90 1.43 -8.46 8.96
CA LYS A 90 2.87 -8.18 8.94
C LYS A 90 3.24 -7.28 7.75
N GLN A 91 2.79 -7.61 6.54
CA GLN A 91 3.09 -6.80 5.36
C GLN A 91 2.51 -5.39 5.46
N LEU A 92 1.30 -5.24 6.01
CA LEU A 92 0.68 -3.93 6.21
C LEU A 92 1.49 -3.07 7.20
N LEU A 93 2.04 -3.67 8.25
CA LEU A 93 2.92 -2.98 9.20
C LEU A 93 4.24 -2.55 8.55
N GLU A 94 4.81 -3.36 7.65
CA GLU A 94 6.00 -2.97 6.86
C GLU A 94 5.71 -1.72 6.00
N VAL A 95 4.53 -1.65 5.35
CA VAL A 95 4.10 -0.46 4.60
C VAL A 95 4.01 0.76 5.52
N GLY A 96 3.45 0.61 6.72
CA GLY A 96 3.39 1.67 7.71
C GLY A 96 4.78 2.15 8.17
N GLY A 97 5.69 1.21 8.41
CA GLY A 97 7.09 1.49 8.76
C GLY A 97 7.81 2.28 7.66
N ALA A 98 7.69 1.85 6.41
CA ALA A 98 8.24 2.57 5.26
C ALA A 98 7.65 3.99 5.11
N GLY A 99 6.39 4.18 5.51
CA GLY A 99 5.76 5.50 5.60
C GLY A 99 6.47 6.44 6.58
N VAL A 100 6.82 5.96 7.78
CA VAL A 100 7.57 6.75 8.76
C VAL A 100 8.98 7.05 8.25
N GLU A 101 9.63 6.04 7.69
CA GLU A 101 10.98 6.16 7.13
C GLU A 101 11.05 7.23 6.05
N VAL A 102 10.15 7.20 5.06
CA VAL A 102 10.17 8.17 3.95
C VAL A 102 9.89 9.61 4.43
N MET A 103 9.06 9.78 5.47
CA MET A 103 8.79 11.10 6.04
C MET A 103 10.04 11.68 6.72
N ASN A 104 10.82 10.83 7.40
CA ASN A 104 12.10 11.24 7.98
C ASN A 104 13.12 11.57 6.89
N LEU A 105 13.30 10.70 5.89
CA LEU A 105 14.19 10.94 4.75
C LEU A 105 13.87 12.26 4.05
N LEU A 106 12.57 12.52 3.83
CA LEU A 106 12.14 13.77 3.21
C LEU A 106 12.44 14.97 4.10
N SER A 107 12.20 14.89 5.40
CA SER A 107 12.51 15.96 6.36
C SER A 107 14.00 16.30 6.37
N GLU A 108 14.86 15.28 6.39
CA GLU A 108 16.32 15.43 6.31
C GLU A 108 16.76 16.05 4.98
N ALA A 109 16.22 15.57 3.86
CA ALA A 109 16.54 16.09 2.54
C ALA A 109 16.12 17.58 2.38
N HIS A 110 14.97 17.96 2.93
CA HIS A 110 14.51 19.35 2.96
C HIS A 110 15.43 20.22 3.81
N THR A 111 15.72 19.82 5.04
CA THR A 111 16.56 20.61 5.95
C THR A 111 18.00 20.72 5.46
N ALA A 112 18.53 19.69 4.81
CA ALA A 112 19.84 19.75 4.16
C ALA A 112 19.87 20.71 2.97
N LYS A 113 18.82 20.75 2.15
CA LYS A 113 18.77 21.58 0.94
C LYS A 113 18.35 23.03 1.18
N PHE A 114 17.41 23.24 2.10
CA PHE A 114 16.73 24.53 2.32
C PHE A 114 16.96 25.12 3.71
N CYS A 115 17.81 24.48 4.52
CA CYS A 115 18.06 24.81 5.93
C CYS A 115 16.85 24.55 6.84
N ILE A 116 17.08 24.62 8.15
CA ILE A 116 16.03 24.44 9.16
C ILE A 116 15.10 25.67 9.11
N PRO A 117 13.78 25.47 8.93
CA PRO A 117 12.84 26.59 8.91
C PRO A 117 12.77 27.28 10.27
N THR A 118 12.78 28.62 10.27
CA THR A 118 12.61 29.45 11.46
C THR A 118 11.28 30.20 11.39
N PRO A 119 10.63 30.52 12.54
CA PRO A 119 9.42 31.34 12.53
C PRO A 119 9.63 32.65 11.78
N VAL A 120 8.74 32.92 10.82
CA VAL A 120 8.68 34.19 10.09
C VAL A 120 7.44 34.99 10.54
N LYS A 121 7.50 36.31 10.42
CA LYS A 121 6.43 37.22 10.86
C LYS A 121 5.18 37.13 10.01
#